data_AF-A0A0B7A7B4-F1
#
_entry.id   AF-A0A0B7A7B4-F1
#
_cell.length_a   1.000
_cell.length_b   1.000
_cell.length_c   1.000
_cell.angle_alpha   90.00
_cell.angle_beta   90.00
_cell.angle_gamma   90.00
#
_symmetry.space_group_name_H-M   'P 1'
#
loop_
_entity.id
_entity.type
_entity.pdbx_description
1 polymer ?
#
loop_
_entity_poly.entity_id
_entity_poly.type
_entity_poly.pdbx_seq_one_letter_code
_entity_poly.pdbx_strand_id
1 'polypeptide(L)'
;KLDGEFWMSFDDFMNNFDDIQLCHLQPDAFITELADNDKKQLWYVTIYHDAWLKGITAGGSREPQYQQLYWKNPQFYITIKSSSNNCTLIVSLMEKR
;
A
#
# COMPACT_ATOMS: atom_id res chain seq x y z
N LYS A 1 -22.36 23.39 18.90
CA LYS A 1 -22.15 22.04 18.33
C LYS A 1 -20.89 21.50 18.97
N LEU A 2 -20.93 20.30 19.55
CA LEU A 2 -19.82 19.64 20.23
C LEU A 2 -19.68 18.25 19.59
N ASP A 3 -19.40 18.26 18.30
CA ASP A 3 -19.16 17.09 17.45
C ASP A 3 -17.73 16.55 17.60
N GLY A 4 -16.88 17.23 18.40
CA GLY A 4 -15.50 16.79 18.65
C GLY A 4 -14.52 17.21 17.55
N GLU A 5 -14.95 18.06 16.61
CA GLU A 5 -14.08 18.62 15.59
C GLU A 5 -13.15 19.69 16.20
N PHE A 6 -11.84 19.56 15.95
CA PHE A 6 -10.84 20.54 16.35
C PHE A 6 -9.77 20.68 15.28
N TRP A 7 -9.05 21.80 15.32
CA TRP A 7 -7.92 22.08 14.47
C TRP A 7 -6.67 22.17 15.35
N MET A 8 -5.54 21.69 14.85
CA MET A 8 -4.23 21.81 15.50
C MET A 8 -3.15 22.03 14.46
N SER A 9 -1.98 22.49 14.92
CA SER A 9 -0.81 22.59 14.04
C SER A 9 -0.34 21.19 13.62
N PHE A 10 0.35 21.11 12.48
CA PHE A 10 0.95 19.85 12.05
C PHE A 10 2.02 19.38 13.04
N ASP A 11 2.76 20.29 13.66
CA ASP A 11 3.75 19.95 14.67
C ASP A 11 3.10 19.33 15.92
N ASP A 12 1.97 19.88 16.37
CA ASP A 12 1.21 19.29 17.48
C ASP A 12 0.66 17.92 17.08
N PHE A 13 0.17 17.76 15.85
CA PHE A 13 -0.29 16.47 15.36
C PHE A 13 0.83 15.42 15.42
N MET A 14 2.01 15.75 14.89
CA MET A 14 3.18 14.85 14.89
C MET A 14 3.68 14.50 16.30
N ASN A 15 3.45 15.37 17.29
CA ASN A 15 3.85 15.13 18.68
C ASN A 15 2.82 14.33 19.49
N ASN A 16 1.56 14.27 19.06
CA ASN A 16 0.45 13.72 19.84
C ASN A 16 -0.22 12.49 19.20
N PHE A 17 0.08 12.19 17.93
CA PHE A 17 -0.51 11.05 17.21
C PHE A 17 0.59 10.23 16.54
N ASP A 18 0.55 8.91 16.75
CA ASP A 18 1.54 7.98 16.19
C ASP A 18 1.09 7.35 14.87
N ASP A 19 -0.22 7.16 14.70
CA ASP A 19 -0.80 6.41 13.58
C ASP A 19 -1.91 7.18 12.87
N ILE A 20 -1.91 7.11 11.54
CA ILE A 20 -3.02 7.54 10.67
C ILE A 20 -3.53 6.32 9.91
N GLN A 21 -4.83 6.05 10.03
CA GLN A 21 -5.50 5.00 9.27
C GLN A 21 -6.43 5.62 8.21
N LEU A 22 -6.16 5.28 6.95
CA LEU A 22 -6.94 5.73 5.79
C LEU A 22 -7.60 4.51 5.17
N CYS A 23 -8.92 4.38 5.33
CA CYS A 23 -9.64 3.13 5.00
C CYS A 23 -10.07 3.01 3.52
N HIS A 24 -9.87 4.04 2.69
CA HIS A 24 -10.26 4.06 1.28
C HIS A 24 -9.18 4.69 0.41
N LEU A 25 -8.04 3.99 0.30
CA LEU A 25 -6.93 4.43 -0.55
C LEU A 25 -7.22 4.10 -2.02
N GLN A 26 -8.14 4.84 -2.62
CA GLN A 26 -8.18 4.98 -4.06
C GLN A 26 -7.01 5.94 -4.40
N PRO A 27 -5.99 5.53 -5.18
CA PRO A 27 -4.81 6.38 -5.40
C PRO A 27 -5.15 7.75 -6.02
N ASP A 28 -6.30 7.84 -6.67
CA ASP A 28 -6.94 9.02 -7.21
C ASP A 28 -7.74 9.88 -6.19
N ALA A 29 -8.19 9.30 -5.07
CA ALA A 29 -8.98 10.02 -4.06
C ALA A 29 -8.20 11.19 -3.43
N PHE A 30 -6.90 11.02 -3.15
CA PHE A 30 -6.05 12.09 -2.60
C PHE A 30 -5.80 13.25 -3.58
N ILE A 31 -5.93 13.00 -4.89
CA ILE A 31 -5.52 13.97 -5.92
C ILE A 31 -6.63 14.97 -6.22
N THR A 32 -7.89 14.55 -6.03
CA THR A 32 -9.05 15.39 -6.31
C THR A 32 -9.28 16.43 -5.22
N GLU A 33 -8.87 16.16 -3.98
CA GLU A 33 -9.02 17.09 -2.84
C GLU A 33 -7.79 18.01 -2.63
N LEU A 34 -6.62 17.65 -3.18
CA LEU A 34 -5.42 18.52 -3.21
C LEU A 34 -5.40 19.47 -4.42
N ALA A 35 -6.57 19.78 -4.99
CA ALA A 35 -6.80 20.43 -6.29
C ALA A 35 -6.24 21.85 -6.49
N ASP A 36 -5.42 22.35 -5.56
CA ASP A 36 -4.57 23.54 -5.79
C ASP A 36 -3.18 23.20 -6.38
N ASN A 37 -2.85 21.92 -6.57
CA ASN A 37 -1.61 21.52 -7.22
C ASN A 37 -1.83 21.14 -8.70
N ASP A 38 -1.19 21.90 -9.61
CA ASP A 38 -1.01 21.63 -11.06
C ASP A 38 -0.37 20.26 -11.40
N LYS A 39 -0.22 19.35 -10.43
CA LYS A 39 0.45 18.05 -10.54
C LYS A 39 -0.49 16.93 -10.16
N LYS A 40 -1.50 16.67 -11.00
CA LYS A 40 -2.26 15.41 -10.95
C LYS A 40 -1.32 14.25 -11.26
N GLN A 41 -0.79 13.57 -10.24
CA GLN A 41 0.00 12.35 -10.47
C GLN A 41 -0.92 11.19 -10.82
N LEU A 42 -0.97 10.80 -12.09
CA LEU A 42 -1.74 9.62 -12.49
C LEU A 42 -1.12 8.35 -11.87
N TRP A 43 -1.89 7.65 -11.05
CA TRP A 43 -1.51 6.34 -10.52
C TRP A 43 -2.00 5.24 -11.45
N TYR A 44 -1.14 4.24 -11.68
CA TYR A 44 -1.51 3.01 -12.37
C TYR A 44 -1.74 1.92 -11.33
N VAL A 45 -2.92 1.29 -11.38
CA VAL A 45 -3.29 0.20 -10.46
C VAL A 45 -3.30 -1.11 -11.24
N THR A 46 -2.67 -2.14 -10.68
CA THR A 46 -2.74 -3.52 -11.18
C THR A 46 -3.04 -4.44 -10.02
N ILE A 47 -4.00 -5.36 -10.20
CA ILE A 47 -4.46 -6.28 -9.18
C ILE A 47 -4.25 -7.71 -9.68
N TYR A 48 -3.72 -8.57 -8.82
CA TYR A 48 -3.56 -9.99 -9.07
C TYR A 48 -4.38 -10.79 -8.05
N HIS A 49 -5.00 -11.87 -8.51
CA HIS A 49 -5.71 -12.82 -7.66
C HIS A 49 -5.04 -14.18 -7.75
N ASP A 50 -4.55 -14.68 -6.62
CA ASP A 50 -3.91 -15.98 -6.50
C ASP A 50 -4.22 -16.60 -5.13
N ALA A 51 -3.79 -17.85 -4.91
CA ALA A 51 -4.06 -18.60 -3.69
C ALA A 51 -2.84 -19.39 -3.21
N TRP A 52 -2.70 -19.49 -1.89
CA TRP A 52 -1.79 -20.45 -1.26
C TRP A 52 -2.48 -21.79 -1.05
N LEU A 53 -2.12 -22.75 -1.88
CA LEU A 53 -2.64 -24.12 -1.84
C LEU A 53 -1.67 -25.01 -1.08
N LYS A 54 -2.18 -25.72 -0.07
CA LYS A 54 -1.40 -26.63 0.77
C LYS A 54 -0.67 -27.67 -0.09
N GLY A 55 0.64 -27.79 0.10
CA GLY A 55 1.51 -28.73 -0.62
C GLY A 55 1.91 -28.30 -2.03
N ILE A 56 1.28 -27.27 -2.59
CA ILE A 56 1.55 -26.77 -3.94
C ILE A 56 2.24 -25.40 -3.86
N THR A 57 1.49 -24.34 -3.55
CA THR A 57 2.00 -22.96 -3.53
C THR A 57 2.18 -22.37 -2.13
N ALA A 58 1.69 -23.04 -1.08
CA ALA A 58 1.87 -22.62 0.32
C ALA A 58 3.32 -22.89 0.81
N GLY A 59 4.26 -22.03 0.39
CA GLY A 59 5.69 -22.19 0.62
C GLY A 59 6.21 -21.70 1.98
N GLY A 60 5.40 -20.95 2.73
CA GLY A 60 5.80 -20.34 4.01
C GLY A 60 6.55 -19.01 3.85
N SER A 61 7.05 -18.46 4.96
CA SER A 61 7.81 -17.21 5.02
C SER A 61 9.30 -17.42 4.69
N ARG A 62 10.13 -16.37 4.80
CA ARG A 62 11.60 -16.48 4.63
C ARG A 62 12.32 -17.04 5.86
N GLU A 63 11.60 -17.54 6.85
CA GLU A 63 12.19 -18.17 8.03
C GLU A 63 12.97 -19.45 7.67
N PRO A 64 14.02 -19.80 8.42
CA PRO A 64 14.89 -20.95 8.11
C PRO A 64 14.13 -22.27 7.92
N GLN A 65 13.05 -22.51 8.69
CA GLN A 65 12.24 -23.74 8.59
C GLN A 65 11.50 -23.90 7.25
N TYR A 66 11.34 -22.83 6.47
CA TYR A 66 10.62 -22.83 5.19
C TYR A 66 11.51 -22.59 3.97
N GLN A 67 12.83 -22.49 4.15
CA GLN A 67 13.77 -22.09 3.09
C GLN A 67 13.67 -22.95 1.81
N GLN A 68 13.42 -24.26 1.94
CA GLN A 68 13.29 -25.18 0.80
C GLN A 68 11.96 -25.08 0.05
N LEU A 69 10.95 -24.42 0.65
CA LEU A 69 9.59 -24.32 0.13
C LEU A 69 9.23 -22.89 -0.30
N TYR A 70 9.95 -21.87 0.21
CA TYR A 70 9.63 -20.46 -0.02
C TYR A 70 9.45 -20.08 -1.49
N TRP A 71 10.25 -20.66 -2.39
CA TRP A 71 10.19 -20.39 -3.83
C TRP A 71 8.88 -20.84 -4.50
N LYS A 72 8.09 -21.70 -3.85
CA LYS A 72 6.80 -22.19 -4.34
C LYS A 72 5.67 -21.17 -4.22
N ASN A 73 5.85 -20.13 -3.40
CA ASN A 73 4.86 -19.04 -3.30
C ASN A 73 4.67 -18.37 -4.67
N PRO A 74 3.47 -17.83 -4.96
CA PRO A 74 3.25 -17.00 -6.14
C PRO A 74 4.26 -15.85 -6.23
N GLN A 75 4.80 -15.61 -7.42
CA GLN A 75 5.82 -14.58 -7.68
C GLN A 75 5.28 -13.59 -8.71
N PHE A 76 5.48 -12.29 -8.45
CA PHE A 76 4.99 -11.21 -9.31
C PHE A 76 6.16 -10.36 -9.80
N TYR A 77 6.18 -10.08 -11.10
CA TYR A 77 7.16 -9.18 -11.71
C TYR A 77 6.57 -7.78 -11.85
N ILE A 78 7.33 -6.78 -11.42
CA ILE A 78 6.95 -5.37 -11.51
C ILE A 78 8.03 -4.64 -12.28
N THR A 79 7.64 -3.93 -13.35
CA THR A 79 8.54 -3.08 -14.12
C THR A 79 8.23 -1.62 -13.82
N ILE A 80 9.18 -0.93 -13.19
CA ILE A 80 9.06 0.50 -12.89
C ILE A 80 9.68 1.27 -14.07
N LYS A 81 8.85 2.00 -14.82
CA LYS A 81 9.31 2.93 -15.86
C LYS A 81 9.11 4.34 -15.36
N SER A 82 10.21 5.05 -15.08
CA SER A 82 10.18 6.43 -14.62
C SER A 82 11.10 7.28 -15.48
N SER A 83 10.61 8.45 -15.90
CA SER A 83 11.43 9.49 -16.55
C SER A 83 12.18 10.37 -15.53
N SER A 84 11.90 10.20 -14.23
CA SER A 84 12.54 10.90 -13.11
C SER A 84 13.30 9.93 -12.20
N ASN A 85 14.22 10.48 -11.39
CA ASN A 85 15.03 9.71 -10.45
C ASN A 85 14.22 9.00 -9.35
N ASN A 86 13.01 9.50 -9.04
CA ASN A 86 12.14 8.94 -8.02
C ASN A 86 10.83 8.44 -8.64
N CYS A 87 10.39 7.26 -8.22
CA CYS A 87 9.10 6.66 -8.56
C CYS A 87 8.54 5.97 -7.32
N THR A 88 7.27 6.23 -7.00
CA THR A 88 6.60 5.67 -5.84
C THR A 88 5.73 4.48 -6.25
N LEU A 89 5.90 3.35 -5.55
CA LEU A 89 5.07 2.16 -5.70
C LEU A 89 4.47 1.81 -4.35
N ILE A 90 3.16 1.52 -4.33
CA ILE A 90 2.46 1.00 -3.15
C ILE A 90 2.05 -0.44 -3.47
N VAL A 91 2.41 -1.38 -2.59
CA VAL A 91 2.03 -2.79 -2.69
C VAL A 91 1.16 -3.16 -1.50
N SER A 92 -0.01 -3.74 -1.77
CA SER A 92 -0.92 -4.25 -0.75
C SER A 92 -1.23 -5.72 -1.03
N LEU A 93 -1.24 -6.52 0.03
CA LEU A 93 -1.57 -7.94 0.00
C LEU A 93 -2.78 -8.16 0.92
N MET A 94 -3.89 -8.62 0.35
CA MET A 94 -5.14 -8.83 1.08
C MET A 94 -5.56 -10.30 0.96
N GLU A 95 -5.84 -10.93 2.10
CA GLU A 95 -6.44 -12.26 2.15
C GLU A 95 -7.95 -12.16 1.93
N LYS A 96 -8.47 -12.89 0.95
CA LYS A 96 -9.91 -13.03 0.75
C LYS A 96 -10.38 -14.27 1.50
N ARG A 97 -11.33 -14.09 2.42
CA ARG A 97 -12.04 -15.19 3.10
C ARG A 97 -13.15 -15.76 2.24
#